data_AF-A0A7G9ZBK7-F1
#
_entry.id   AF-A0A7G9ZBK7-F1
#
_cell.length_a   1.000
_cell.length_b   1.000
_cell.length_c   1.000
_cell.angle_alpha   90.00
_cell.angle_beta   90.00
_cell.angle_gamma   90.00
#
_symmetry.space_group_name_H-M   'P 1'
#
loop_
_entity.id
_entity.type
_entity.pdbx_description
1 polymer ?
#
loop_
_entity_poly.entity_id
_entity_poly.type
_entity_poly.pdbx_seq_one_letter_code
_entity_poly.pdbx_strand_id
1 'polypeptide(L)'
;MTYEPFATGEVGLERAIVIGKHSGSHAIRYVFEKRGINLTKEESDAILGMVRIAAENTKKAVSEDELMRLYQKLIAHSRVYGNPV
;
A
#
# COMPACT_ATOMS: atom_id res chain seq x y z
N MET A 1 27.56 9.17 12.46
CA MET A 1 27.07 9.87 11.26
C MET A 1 26.79 8.79 10.22
N THR A 2 25.56 8.29 10.20
CA THR A 2 25.23 7.04 9.48
C THR A 2 24.83 7.39 8.05
N TYR A 3 25.71 7.02 7.13
CA TYR A 3 25.48 7.08 5.70
C TYR A 3 24.83 5.76 5.30
N GLU A 4 23.58 5.79 4.84
CA GLU A 4 23.09 4.80 3.88
C GLU A 4 22.66 5.55 2.62
N PRO A 5 23.34 5.31 1.49
CA PRO A 5 23.13 6.05 0.25
C PRO A 5 21.78 5.67 -0.37
N PHE A 6 21.09 6.71 -0.85
CA PHE A 6 19.93 6.62 -1.71
C PHE A 6 20.20 5.64 -2.85
N ALA A 7 19.39 4.59 -2.92
CA ALA A 7 19.36 3.67 -4.05
C ALA A 7 19.14 4.49 -5.33
N THR A 8 20.22 4.62 -6.10
CA THR A 8 20.22 5.13 -7.46
C THR A 8 19.93 3.93 -8.34
N GLY A 9 18.69 3.81 -8.80
CA GLY A 9 18.28 2.72 -9.68
C GLY A 9 16.89 3.00 -10.23
N GLU A 10 16.86 3.31 -11.52
CA GLU A 10 15.68 3.24 -12.39
C GLU A 10 14.68 4.41 -12.33
N VAL A 11 14.92 5.28 -13.30
CA VAL A 11 13.98 6.13 -14.02
C VAL A 11 12.67 5.37 -14.31
N GLY A 12 11.74 5.43 -13.37
CA GLY A 12 10.35 4.98 -13.50
C GLY A 12 9.42 6.04 -12.92
N LEU A 13 9.66 7.29 -13.32
CA LEU A 13 8.93 8.47 -12.89
C LEU A 13 7.56 8.52 -13.56
N GLU A 14 6.70 7.52 -13.36
CA GLU A 14 5.35 7.53 -13.89
C GLU A 14 4.33 7.30 -12.78
N ARG A 15 4.16 8.40 -12.01
CA ARG A 15 3.06 8.67 -11.08
C ARG A 15 3.04 7.81 -9.83
N ALA A 16 3.99 8.06 -8.92
CA ALA A 16 3.81 7.72 -7.53
C ALA A 16 2.49 8.34 -7.05
N ILE A 17 1.41 7.56 -6.98
CA ILE A 17 0.21 7.96 -6.28
C ILE A 17 0.62 8.01 -4.81
N VAL A 18 1.01 9.20 -4.36
CA VAL A 18 1.34 9.48 -2.97
C VAL A 18 0.04 9.36 -2.18
N ILE A 19 -0.27 8.15 -1.70
CA ILE A 19 -1.33 7.92 -0.73
C ILE A 19 -0.78 8.42 0.61
N GLY A 20 -0.93 9.72 0.86
CA GLY A 20 -0.57 10.35 2.14
C GLY A 20 -1.72 10.26 3.14
N LYS A 21 -1.55 10.84 4.34
CA LYS A 21 -2.58 10.89 5.40
C LYS A 21 -3.92 11.53 4.99
N HIS A 22 -3.96 12.20 3.83
CA HIS A 22 -5.15 12.85 3.25
C HIS A 22 -5.83 12.02 2.16
N SER A 23 -5.22 10.94 1.72
CA SER A 23 -5.77 10.09 0.67
C SER A 23 -6.87 9.20 1.25
N GLY A 24 -8.07 9.30 0.69
CA GLY A 24 -9.22 8.48 1.09
C GLY A 24 -9.14 7.06 0.50
N SER A 25 -10.03 6.18 0.96
CA SER A 25 -10.18 4.81 0.44
C SER A 25 -10.47 4.77 -1.06
N HIS A 26 -11.07 5.82 -1.62
CA HIS A 26 -11.28 5.96 -3.06
C HIS A 26 -9.97 6.01 -3.86
N ALA A 27 -8.94 6.70 -3.34
CA ALA A 27 -7.64 6.78 -4.02
C ALA A 27 -6.94 5.40 -4.03
N ILE A 28 -7.06 4.64 -2.94
CA ILE A 28 -6.53 3.28 -2.85
C ILE A 28 -7.22 2.39 -3.88
N ARG A 29 -8.55 2.35 -3.88
CA ARG A 29 -9.33 1.59 -4.87
C ARG A 29 -8.93 1.89 -6.30
N TYR A 30 -8.82 3.18 -6.64
CA TYR A 30 -8.41 3.60 -7.98
C TYR A 30 -7.01 3.07 -8.39
N VAL A 31 -6.05 3.01 -7.47
CA VAL A 31 -4.72 2.43 -7.74
C VAL A 31 -4.83 0.93 -8.04
N PHE A 32 -5.60 0.21 -7.24
CA PHE A 32 -5.79 -1.23 -7.41
C PHE A 32 -6.61 -1.57 -8.68
N GLU A 33 -7.65 -0.78 -8.98
CA GLU A 33 -8.47 -0.92 -10.19
C GLU A 33 -7.62 -0.78 -11.47
N LYS A 34 -6.67 0.16 -11.50
CA LYS A 34 -5.72 0.28 -12.62
C LYS A 34 -4.87 -0.97 -12.85
N ARG A 35 -4.67 -1.76 -11.80
CA ARG A 35 -3.93 -3.03 -11.84
C ARG A 35 -4.87 -4.24 -12.03
N GLY A 36 -6.15 -4.01 -12.27
CA GLY A 36 -7.16 -5.07 -12.45
C GLY A 36 -7.60 -5.73 -11.15
N ILE A 37 -7.33 -5.10 -9.99
CA ILE A 37 -7.69 -5.62 -8.67
C ILE A 37 -8.86 -4.79 -8.12
N ASN A 38 -10.03 -5.41 -7.98
CA ASN A 38 -11.20 -4.77 -7.40
C ASN A 38 -11.23 -5.03 -5.89
N LEU A 39 -10.93 -4.00 -5.10
CA LEU A 39 -11.00 -4.10 -3.64
C LEU A 39 -12.42 -3.91 -3.11
N THR A 40 -12.81 -4.76 -2.17
CA THR A 40 -14.01 -4.53 -1.36
C THR A 40 -13.85 -3.29 -0.48
N LYS A 41 -14.94 -2.87 0.17
CA LYS A 41 -14.89 -1.71 1.06
C LYS A 41 -14.01 -2.01 2.27
N GLU A 42 -14.15 -3.22 2.79
CA GLU A 42 -13.44 -3.74 3.94
C GLU A 42 -11.95 -3.85 3.64
N GLU A 43 -11.58 -4.39 2.46
CA GLU A 43 -10.18 -4.48 2.04
C GLU A 43 -9.57 -3.10 1.83
N SER A 44 -10.29 -2.19 1.17
CA SER A 44 -9.82 -0.83 0.96
C SER A 44 -9.62 -0.07 2.27
N ASP A 45 -10.53 -0.24 3.25
CA ASP A 45 -10.45 0.41 4.55
C ASP A 45 -9.30 -0.20 5.38
N ALA A 46 -9.07 -1.52 5.29
CA ALA A 46 -7.95 -2.19 5.94
C ALA A 46 -6.59 -1.75 5.39
N ILE A 47 -6.45 -1.69 4.06
CA ILE A 47 -5.24 -1.17 3.40
C ILE A 47 -5.02 0.29 3.76
N LEU A 48 -6.07 1.12 3.79
CA LEU A 48 -5.96 2.52 4.21
C LEU A 48 -5.39 2.65 5.64
N GLY A 49 -5.85 1.80 6.57
CA GLY A 49 -5.31 1.75 7.93
C GLY A 49 -3.82 1.40 7.94
N MET A 50 -3.42 0.36 7.20
CA MET A 50 -2.01 -0.03 7.09
C MET A 50 -1.13 1.06 6.46
N VAL A 51 -1.63 1.74 5.44
CA VAL A 51 -0.94 2.85 4.78
C VAL A 51 -0.72 4.02 5.72
N ARG A 52 -1.72 4.38 6.53
CA ARG A 52 -1.59 5.47 7.53
C ARG A 52 -0.49 5.15 8.54
N ILE A 53 -0.49 3.94 9.09
CA ILE A 53 0.54 3.48 10.02
C ILE A 53 1.94 3.51 9.36
N ALA A 54 2.05 3.02 8.13
CA ALA A 54 3.32 3.01 7.39
C ALA A 54 3.83 4.43 7.12
N ALA A 55 2.96 5.35 6.70
CA ALA A 55 3.30 6.75 6.43
C ALA A 55 3.71 7.51 7.71
N GLU A 56 3.04 7.25 8.84
CA GLU A 56 3.39 7.82 10.15
C GLU A 56 4.77 7.34 10.63
N ASN A 57 5.05 6.04 10.50
CA ASN A 57 6.30 5.44 10.95
C ASN A 57 7.51 5.83 10.08
N THR A 58 7.33 5.87 8.76
CA THR A 58 8.42 6.17 7.81
C THR A 58 8.60 7.66 7.55
N LYS A 59 7.60 8.48 7.92
CA LYS A 59 7.45 9.90 7.53
C LYS A 59 7.53 10.12 6.01
N LYS A 60 7.22 9.08 5.22
CA LYS A 60 7.30 9.06 3.77
C LYS A 60 5.97 8.62 3.17
N ALA A 61 5.77 8.96 1.91
CA ALA A 61 4.66 8.45 1.12
C ALA A 61 4.82 6.95 0.88
N VAL A 62 3.71 6.22 0.90
CA VAL A 62 3.67 4.81 0.51
C VAL A 62 3.66 4.72 -1.01
N SER A 63 4.60 3.95 -1.58
CA SER A 63 4.67 3.71 -3.03
C SER A 63 3.66 2.65 -3.47
N GLU A 64 3.43 2.52 -4.78
CA GLU A 64 2.53 1.47 -5.30
C GLU A 64 3.01 0.06 -4.94
N ASP A 65 4.33 -0.20 -4.98
CA ASP A 65 4.89 -1.51 -4.62
C ASP A 65 4.68 -1.82 -3.14
N GLU A 66 4.79 -0.79 -2.28
CA GLU A 66 4.51 -0.95 -0.86
C GLU A 66 3.01 -1.18 -0.62
N LEU A 67 2.13 -0.51 -1.37
CA LEU A 67 0.69 -0.75 -1.39
C LEU A 67 0.38 -2.22 -1.73
N MET A 68 1.05 -2.77 -2.75
CA MET A 68 0.91 -4.18 -3.15
C MET A 68 1.41 -5.13 -2.06
N ARG A 69 2.51 -4.81 -1.37
CA ARG A 69 2.99 -5.61 -0.23
C ARG A 69 1.99 -5.61 0.94
N LEU A 70 1.36 -4.47 1.22
CA LEU A 70 0.31 -4.38 2.24
C LEU A 70 -0.91 -5.20 1.86
N TYR A 71 -1.32 -5.18 0.58
CA TYR A 71 -2.40 -6.03 0.08
C TYR A 71 -2.09 -7.52 0.20
N GLN A 72 -0.89 -7.96 -0.18
CA GLN A 72 -0.48 -9.36 -0.02
C GLN A 72 -0.51 -9.80 1.45
N LYS A 73 -0.07 -8.94 2.38
CA LYS A 73 -0.17 -9.19 3.82
C LYS A 73 -1.62 -9.33 4.28
N LEU A 74 -2.51 -8.46 3.80
CA LEU A 74 -3.94 -8.53 4.11
C LEU A 74 -4.55 -9.88 3.69
N ILE A 75 -4.30 -10.29 2.44
CA ILE A 75 -4.82 -11.55 1.90
C ILE A 75 -4.19 -12.75 2.59
N ALA A 76 -2.89 -12.72 2.87
CA ALA A 76 -2.21 -13.78 3.61
C ALA A 76 -2.80 -13.94 5.02
N HIS A 77 -3.06 -12.84 5.72
CA HIS A 77 -3.70 -12.88 7.03
C HIS A 77 -5.14 -13.40 6.94
N SER A 78 -5.94 -12.89 6.00
CA SER A 78 -7.33 -13.36 5.79
C SER A 78 -7.42 -14.86 5.47
N ARG A 79 -6.47 -15.41 4.69
CA ARG A 79 -6.40 -16.84 4.37
C ARG A 79 -6.01 -17.71 5.56
N VAL A 80 -5.21 -17.20 6.50
CA VAL A 80 -4.78 -17.96 7.68
C VAL A 80 -5.89 -18.03 8.74
N TYR A 81 -6.79 -17.04 8.79
CA TYR A 81 -7.95 -17.04 9.70
C TYR A 81 -9.27 -17.43 9.01
N GLY A 82 -9.22 -17.77 7.72
CA GLY A 82 -10.34 -18.27 6.93
C GLY A 82 -10.45 -19.79 6.97
N ASN A 83 -11.02 -20.29 8.07
CA ASN A 83 -11.66 -21.60 8.25
C ASN A 83 -10.90 -22.85 7.70
N PRO A 84 -10.24 -23.67 8.56
CA PRO A 84 -10.03 -25.07 8.19
C PRO A 84 -11.40 -25.73 7.98
N VAL A 85 -11.55 -26.39 6.84
CA VAL A 85 -12.69 -27.28 6.53
C VAL A 85 -12.87 -28.36 7.59
#